data_AF-A0A947FCQ8-F1
#
_entry.id   AF-A0A947FCQ8-F1
#
_cell.length_a   1.000
_cell.length_b   1.000
_cell.length_c   1.000
_cell.angle_alpha   90.00
_cell.angle_beta   90.00
_cell.angle_gamma   90.00
#
_symmetry.space_group_name_H-M   'P 1'
#
loop_
_entity.id
_entity.type
_entity.pdbx_description
1 polymer ?
#
loop_
_entity_poly.entity_id
_entity_poly.type
_entity_poly.pdbx_seq_one_letter_code
_entity_poly.pdbx_strand_id
1 'polypeptide(L)'
;ITPVQGAINVDNVRVNELSDGGRRDFRITNLGFVFQDFELLNYLNVLDNILHPYRITGALSLDKEVRTRAETLAQEMGIGDKLNRYADDLSHGEKQRAAICRALLPQPKVILADEATGNLDPVNKTRILDLLFRSVEHHGATLLAVTHDHELLQRFDRIVDFKLFQEGGN
;
A
#
# COMPACT_ATOMS: atom_id res chain seq x y z
N ILE A 1 -1.20 13.21 11.18
CA ILE A 1 -1.08 12.79 12.59
C ILE A 1 0.18 13.42 13.13
N THR A 2 0.11 14.11 14.27
CA THR A 2 1.26 14.59 15.03
C THR A 2 1.24 13.83 16.36
N PRO A 3 2.31 13.12 16.76
CA PRO A 3 2.32 12.40 18.02
C PRO A 3 2.29 13.41 19.19
N VAL A 4 1.70 13.02 20.32
CA VAL A 4 1.69 13.85 21.55
C VAL A 4 3.11 14.03 22.10
N GLN A 5 3.93 12.98 22.02
CA GLN A 5 5.35 12.98 22.38
C GLN A 5 6.16 12.13 21.39
N GLY A 6 7.46 12.41 21.29
CA GLY A 6 8.38 11.69 20.40
C GLY A 6 8.47 12.27 19.00
N ALA A 7 9.13 11.51 18.11
CA ALA A 7 9.38 11.92 16.73
C ALA A 7 9.16 10.76 15.77
N ILE A 8 8.69 11.07 14.56
CA ILE A 8 8.50 10.12 13.48
C ILE A 8 9.56 10.42 12.42
N ASN A 9 10.56 9.55 12.30
CA ASN A 9 11.60 9.66 11.29
C ASN A 9 11.42 8.55 10.25
N VAL A 10 11.30 8.94 8.99
CA VAL A 10 11.23 8.01 7.85
C VAL A 10 12.22 8.49 6.82
N ASP A 11 13.17 7.63 6.43
CA ASP A 11 14.21 7.97 5.46
C ASP A 11 14.96 9.29 5.79
N ASN A 12 15.36 9.43 7.06
CA ASN A 12 15.99 10.65 7.62
C ASN A 12 15.14 11.93 7.58
N VAL A 13 13.86 11.84 7.22
CA VAL A 13 12.92 12.97 7.27
C VAL A 13 12.11 12.91 8.56
N ARG A 14 12.13 13.99 9.32
CA ARG A 14 11.32 14.16 10.54
C ARG A 14 9.90 14.60 10.18
N VAL A 15 9.03 13.61 9.96
CA VAL A 15 7.69 13.79 9.37
C VAL A 15 6.81 14.71 10.22
N ASN A 16 6.94 14.67 11.54
CA ASN A 16 6.14 15.48 12.46
C ASN A 16 6.58 16.95 12.54
N GLU A 17 7.66 17.35 11.88
CA GLU A 17 8.10 18.76 11.75
C GLU A 17 7.73 19.40 10.40
N LEU A 18 7.22 18.60 9.45
CA LEU A 18 6.74 19.11 8.18
C LEU A 18 5.41 19.86 8.34
N SER A 19 5.20 20.88 7.49
CA SER A 19 3.90 21.54 7.35
C SER A 19 2.82 20.58 6.86
N ASP A 20 1.54 20.94 6.95
CA ASP A 20 0.44 20.11 6.45
C ASP A 20 0.59 19.74 4.97
N GLY A 21 1.02 20.71 4.15
CA GLY A 21 1.37 20.50 2.75
C GLY A 21 2.53 19.51 2.61
N GLY A 22 3.65 19.77 3.28
CA GLY A 22 4.82 18.90 3.23
C GLY A 22 4.53 17.49 3.70
N ARG A 23 3.67 17.30 4.71
CA ARG A 23 3.22 15.97 5.16
C ARG A 23 2.37 15.25 4.11
N ARG A 24 1.53 15.96 3.35
CA ARG A 24 0.75 15.35 2.26
C ARG A 24 1.67 14.88 1.14
N ASP A 25 2.58 15.73 0.71
CA ASP A 25 3.53 15.42 -0.36
C ASP A 25 4.48 14.30 0.06
N PHE A 26 4.95 14.32 1.31
CA PHE A 26 5.73 13.23 1.89
C PHE A 26 4.98 11.90 1.82
N ARG A 27 3.72 11.86 2.28
CA ARG A 27 2.92 10.62 2.30
C ARG A 27 2.75 10.05 0.90
N ILE A 28 2.36 10.86 -0.07
CA ILE A 28 2.01 10.35 -1.40
C ILE A 28 3.23 9.91 -2.22
N THR A 29 4.42 10.43 -1.90
CA THR A 29 5.68 10.08 -2.57
C THR A 29 6.47 8.98 -1.88
N ASN A 30 6.32 8.81 -0.56
CA ASN A 30 7.15 7.89 0.22
C ASN A 30 6.37 6.72 0.82
N LEU A 31 5.05 6.81 0.97
CA LEU A 31 4.22 5.80 1.62
C LEU A 31 3.18 5.22 0.66
N GLY A 32 3.12 3.89 0.58
CA GLY A 32 2.04 3.16 -0.06
C GLY A 32 1.09 2.61 1.00
N PHE A 33 -0.21 2.79 0.84
CA PHE A 33 -1.21 2.28 1.78
C PHE A 33 -2.03 1.15 1.17
N VAL A 34 -2.13 0.04 1.89
CA VAL A 34 -3.01 -1.10 1.56
C VAL A 34 -3.94 -1.33 2.75
N PHE A 35 -5.24 -1.09 2.54
CA PHE A 35 -6.27 -1.20 3.58
C PHE A 35 -7.09 -2.48 3.40
N GLN A 36 -7.68 -2.96 4.49
CA GLN A 36 -8.62 -4.09 4.50
C GLN A 36 -9.85 -3.88 3.60
N ASP A 37 -10.40 -2.66 3.57
CA ASP A 37 -11.56 -2.30 2.74
C ASP A 37 -11.18 -1.75 1.36
N PHE A 38 -9.91 -1.89 0.96
CA PHE A 38 -9.31 -1.46 -0.31
C PHE A 38 -9.27 0.04 -0.57
N GLU A 39 -10.26 0.78 -0.09
CA GLU A 39 -10.46 2.23 -0.29
C GLU A 39 -10.44 2.61 -1.77
N LEU A 40 -10.97 1.75 -2.66
CA LEU A 40 -11.10 2.05 -4.09
C LEU A 40 -12.29 2.99 -4.32
N LEU A 41 -12.15 3.89 -5.29
CA LEU A 41 -13.21 4.80 -5.71
C LEU A 41 -14.09 4.10 -6.73
N ASN A 42 -15.33 3.80 -6.34
CA ASN A 42 -16.27 3.01 -7.15
C ASN A 42 -16.64 3.65 -8.49
N TYR A 43 -16.65 4.99 -8.56
CA TYR A 43 -16.93 5.74 -9.78
C TYR A 43 -15.73 5.82 -10.74
N LEU A 44 -14.58 5.27 -10.36
CA LEU A 44 -13.40 5.16 -11.22
C LEU A 44 -13.22 3.72 -11.70
N ASN A 45 -12.69 3.58 -12.92
CA ASN A 45 -12.21 2.28 -13.38
C ASN A 45 -10.92 1.88 -12.64
N VAL A 46 -10.47 0.64 -12.84
CA VAL A 46 -9.27 0.09 -12.20
C VAL A 46 -8.02 0.91 -12.53
N LEU A 47 -7.81 1.26 -13.80
CA LEU A 47 -6.63 2.05 -14.18
C LEU A 47 -6.62 3.42 -13.49
N ASP A 48 -7.77 4.08 -13.44
CA ASP A 48 -7.93 5.39 -12.82
C ASP A 48 -7.77 5.33 -11.30
N ASN A 49 -8.20 4.24 -10.66
CA ASN A 49 -7.90 3.97 -9.26
C ASN A 49 -6.40 3.82 -9.02
N ILE A 50 -5.71 3.05 -9.86
CA ILE A 50 -4.25 2.85 -9.76
C ILE A 50 -3.48 4.17 -9.98
N LEU A 51 -3.90 4.98 -10.95
CA LEU A 51 -3.30 6.28 -11.27
C LEU A 51 -3.71 7.40 -10.30
N HIS A 52 -4.68 7.17 -9.41
CA HIS A 52 -5.25 8.20 -8.55
C HIS A 52 -4.21 9.02 -7.76
N PRO A 53 -3.12 8.43 -7.19
CA PRO A 53 -2.12 9.21 -6.49
C PRO A 53 -1.52 10.34 -7.33
N TYR A 54 -1.33 10.13 -8.63
CA TYR A 54 -0.76 11.11 -9.56
C TYR A 54 -1.75 12.23 -9.96
N ARG A 55 -3.03 12.09 -9.60
CA ARG A 55 -4.09 13.06 -9.95
C ARG A 55 -4.44 14.02 -8.82
N ILE A 56 -4.03 13.71 -7.58
CA ILE A 56 -4.46 14.43 -6.38
C ILE A 56 -3.36 15.24 -5.70
N THR A 57 -2.15 15.23 -6.27
CA THR A 57 -1.00 16.01 -5.77
C THR A 57 -0.26 16.66 -6.93
N GLY A 58 0.37 17.80 -6.66
CA GLY A 58 1.38 18.40 -7.55
C GLY A 58 2.79 17.82 -7.38
N ALA A 59 3.01 16.96 -6.39
CA ALA A 59 4.31 16.33 -6.12
C ALA A 59 4.63 15.16 -7.07
N LEU A 60 3.64 14.69 -7.83
CA LEU A 60 3.76 13.60 -8.80
C LEU A 60 3.30 14.11 -10.17
N SER A 61 3.99 13.69 -11.23
CA SER A 61 3.63 14.03 -12.61
C SER A 61 3.07 12.81 -13.32
N LEU A 62 1.87 12.94 -13.88
CA LEU A 62 1.26 11.87 -14.68
C LEU A 62 1.73 12.00 -16.13
N ASP A 63 2.59 11.08 -16.57
CA ASP A 63 3.04 10.97 -17.95
C ASP A 63 2.74 9.58 -18.55
N LYS A 64 3.19 9.37 -19.79
CA LYS A 64 2.99 8.12 -20.52
C LYS A 64 3.76 6.95 -19.88
N GLU A 65 4.90 7.22 -19.27
CA GLU A 65 5.72 6.20 -18.61
C GLU A 65 5.00 5.69 -17.36
N VAL A 66 4.46 6.59 -16.53
CA VAL A 66 3.64 6.24 -15.36
C VAL A 66 2.44 5.41 -15.77
N ARG A 67 1.73 5.78 -16.85
CA ARG A 67 0.61 5.00 -17.37
C ARG A 67 1.05 3.59 -17.77
N THR A 68 2.17 3.48 -18.48
CA THR A 68 2.71 2.19 -18.93
C THR A 68 3.08 1.32 -17.73
N ARG A 69 3.71 1.89 -16.71
CA ARG A 69 4.04 1.20 -15.45
C ARG A 69 2.78 0.72 -14.72
N ALA A 70 1.71 1.53 -14.68
CA ALA A 70 0.43 1.11 -14.08
C ALA A 70 -0.17 -0.09 -14.82
N GLU A 71 -0.12 -0.09 -16.14
CA GLU A 71 -0.59 -1.20 -16.98
C GLU A 71 0.26 -2.46 -16.76
N THR A 72 1.59 -2.34 -16.73
CA THR A 72 2.52 -3.45 -16.44
C THR A 72 2.27 -4.04 -15.06
N LEU A 73 2.14 -3.21 -14.02
CA LEU A 73 1.89 -3.65 -12.66
C LEU A 73 0.54 -4.38 -12.55
N ALA A 74 -0.49 -3.89 -13.24
CA ALA A 74 -1.77 -4.58 -13.32
C ALA A 74 -1.67 -5.95 -14.03
N GLN A 75 -0.84 -6.09 -15.06
CA GLN A 75 -0.57 -7.37 -15.73
C GLN A 75 0.13 -8.37 -14.80
N GLU A 76 1.17 -7.93 -14.09
CA GLU A 76 1.89 -8.76 -13.10
C GLU A 76 0.96 -9.24 -11.98
N MET A 77 0.02 -8.39 -11.58
CA MET A 77 -1.02 -8.70 -10.60
C MET A 77 -2.22 -9.48 -11.19
N GLY A 78 -2.18 -9.85 -12.47
CA GLY A 78 -3.23 -10.64 -13.11
C GLY A 78 -4.59 -9.95 -13.15
N ILE A 79 -4.61 -8.62 -13.27
CA ILE A 79 -5.82 -7.79 -13.43
C ILE A 79 -5.72 -6.85 -14.65
N GLY A 80 -4.76 -7.10 -15.54
CA GLY A 80 -4.53 -6.24 -16.70
C GLY A 80 -5.68 -6.22 -17.72
N ASP A 81 -6.45 -7.30 -17.82
CA ASP A 81 -7.68 -7.36 -18.63
C ASP A 81 -8.87 -6.62 -17.99
N LYS A 82 -8.73 -6.19 -16.72
CA LYS A 82 -9.77 -5.51 -15.94
C LYS A 82 -9.57 -4.00 -15.82
N LEU A 83 -8.55 -3.43 -16.47
CA LEU A 83 -8.21 -2.00 -16.36
C LEU A 83 -9.39 -1.04 -16.62
N ASN A 84 -10.30 -1.41 -17.52
CA ASN A 84 -11.46 -0.60 -17.90
C ASN A 84 -12.73 -0.91 -17.09
N ARG A 85 -12.72 -1.89 -16.19
CA ARG A 85 -13.87 -2.20 -15.32
C ARG A 85 -13.94 -1.22 -14.15
N TYR A 86 -15.14 -0.97 -13.65
CA TYR A 86 -15.32 -0.21 -12.41
C TYR A 86 -14.96 -1.05 -11.20
N ALA A 87 -14.58 -0.41 -10.10
CA ALA A 87 -14.20 -1.14 -8.90
C ALA A 87 -15.33 -2.05 -8.40
N ASP A 88 -16.60 -1.64 -8.53
CA ASP A 88 -17.75 -2.44 -8.11
C ASP A 88 -17.95 -3.73 -8.92
N ASP A 89 -17.39 -3.81 -10.13
CA ASP A 89 -17.46 -5.00 -10.99
C ASP A 89 -16.36 -6.03 -10.69
N LEU A 90 -15.49 -5.74 -9.72
CA LEU A 90 -14.37 -6.59 -9.33
C LEU A 90 -14.74 -7.51 -8.16
N SER A 91 -14.23 -8.75 -8.22
CA SER A 91 -14.17 -9.63 -7.06
C SER A 91 -13.30 -9.01 -5.96
N HIS A 92 -13.48 -9.48 -4.73
CA HIS A 92 -12.73 -9.02 -3.57
C HIS A 92 -11.21 -9.14 -3.76
N GLY A 93 -10.73 -10.27 -4.29
CA GLY A 93 -9.31 -10.45 -4.59
C GLY A 93 -8.79 -9.54 -5.71
N GLU A 94 -9.61 -9.22 -6.72
CA GLU A 94 -9.24 -8.25 -7.75
C GLU A 94 -9.16 -6.82 -7.21
N LYS A 95 -10.08 -6.42 -6.32
CA LYS A 95 -10.04 -5.13 -5.62
C LYS A 95 -8.76 -4.99 -4.81
N GLN A 96 -8.38 -6.04 -4.07
CA GLN A 96 -7.12 -6.06 -3.32
C GLN A 96 -5.91 -5.84 -4.22
N ARG A 97 -5.85 -6.55 -5.36
CA ARG A 97 -4.75 -6.41 -6.31
C ARG A 97 -4.69 -5.01 -6.93
N ALA A 98 -5.84 -4.40 -7.24
CA ALA A 98 -5.89 -3.01 -7.68
C ALA A 98 -5.42 -2.02 -6.61
N ALA A 99 -5.78 -2.24 -5.34
CA ALA A 99 -5.32 -1.41 -4.22
C ALA A 99 -3.80 -1.54 -4.00
N ILE A 100 -3.24 -2.75 -4.12
CA ILE A 100 -1.80 -2.99 -4.07
C ILE A 100 -1.10 -2.28 -5.25
N CYS A 101 -1.63 -2.38 -6.47
CA CYS A 101 -1.10 -1.65 -7.63
C CYS A 101 -1.05 -0.13 -7.36
N ARG A 102 -2.13 0.43 -6.82
CA ARG A 102 -2.21 1.85 -6.46
C ARG A 102 -1.15 2.24 -5.41
N ALA A 103 -0.94 1.40 -4.40
CA ALA A 103 0.04 1.65 -3.35
C ALA A 103 1.48 1.61 -3.88
N LEU A 104 1.77 0.71 -4.82
CA LEU A 104 3.11 0.48 -5.37
C LEU A 104 3.47 1.44 -6.50
N LEU A 105 2.51 1.96 -7.26
CA LEU A 105 2.77 2.76 -8.45
C LEU A 105 3.67 4.00 -8.20
N PRO A 106 3.55 4.74 -7.07
CA PRO A 106 4.47 5.82 -6.72
C PRO A 106 5.89 5.37 -6.37
N GLN A 107 6.15 4.06 -6.32
CA GLN A 107 7.41 3.45 -5.86
C GLN A 107 7.78 3.92 -4.44
N PRO A 108 6.88 3.72 -3.45
CA PRO A 108 7.10 4.21 -2.11
C PRO A 108 8.26 3.48 -1.42
N LYS A 109 8.91 4.17 -0.48
CA LYS A 109 9.96 3.59 0.37
C LYS A 109 9.38 2.68 1.45
N VAL A 110 8.14 2.94 1.86
CA VAL A 110 7.44 2.17 2.90
C VAL A 110 6.04 1.84 2.43
N ILE A 111 5.65 0.56 2.55
CA ILE A 111 4.28 0.10 2.37
C ILE A 111 3.70 -0.17 3.76
N LEU A 112 2.54 0.43 4.03
CA LEU A 112 1.76 0.24 5.22
C LEU A 112 0.55 -0.63 4.88
N ALA A 113 0.47 -1.81 5.49
CA ALA A 113 -0.61 -2.77 5.29
C ALA A 113 -1.44 -2.91 6.58
N ASP A 114 -2.70 -2.50 6.52
CA ASP A 114 -3.64 -2.59 7.64
C ASP A 114 -4.62 -3.74 7.40
N GLU A 115 -4.41 -4.86 8.10
CA GLU A 115 -5.19 -6.10 7.97
C GLU A 115 -5.48 -6.50 6.51
N ALA A 116 -4.50 -6.26 5.62
CA ALA A 116 -4.62 -6.38 4.17
C ALA A 116 -4.98 -7.80 3.64
N THR A 117 -5.20 -8.75 4.54
CA THR A 117 -5.51 -10.14 4.21
C THR A 117 -6.65 -10.75 5.02
N GLY A 118 -7.29 -9.99 5.91
CA GLY A 118 -8.36 -10.49 6.79
C GLY A 118 -9.59 -10.97 6.02
N ASN A 119 -9.84 -10.39 4.84
CA ASN A 119 -11.05 -10.65 4.05
C ASN A 119 -10.81 -11.57 2.82
N LEU A 120 -9.60 -12.13 2.65
CA LEU A 120 -9.27 -12.99 1.51
C LEU A 120 -9.50 -14.48 1.82
N ASP A 121 -9.96 -15.24 0.83
CA ASP A 121 -9.93 -16.71 0.93
C ASP A 121 -8.47 -17.21 1.02
N PRO A 122 -8.22 -18.33 1.72
CA PRO A 122 -6.86 -18.79 2.01
C PRO A 122 -5.96 -18.99 0.78
N VAL A 123 -6.55 -19.41 -0.35
CA VAL A 123 -5.82 -19.68 -1.59
C VAL A 123 -5.38 -18.37 -2.25
N ASN A 124 -6.28 -17.39 -2.38
CA ASN A 124 -5.91 -16.09 -2.95
C ASN A 124 -5.03 -15.27 -2.00
N LYS A 125 -5.20 -15.43 -0.68
CA LYS A 125 -4.40 -14.76 0.35
C LYS A 125 -2.91 -15.00 0.16
N THR A 126 -2.50 -16.27 0.07
CA THR A 126 -1.09 -16.64 -0.10
C THR A 126 -0.50 -16.02 -1.37
N ARG A 127 -1.22 -16.13 -2.49
CA ARG A 127 -0.77 -15.60 -3.78
C ARG A 127 -0.63 -14.08 -3.76
N ILE A 128 -1.58 -13.37 -3.18
CA ILE A 128 -1.55 -11.90 -3.11
C ILE A 128 -0.41 -11.43 -2.21
N LEU A 129 -0.19 -12.10 -1.09
CA LEU A 129 0.93 -11.82 -0.21
C LEU A 129 2.26 -12.09 -0.89
N ASP A 130 2.42 -13.21 -1.60
CA ASP A 130 3.64 -13.50 -2.35
C ASP A 130 3.96 -12.41 -3.37
N LEU A 131 2.93 -11.90 -4.06
CA LEU A 131 3.09 -10.78 -4.99
C LEU A 131 3.48 -9.49 -4.24
N LEU A 132 2.87 -9.21 -3.09
CA LEU A 132 3.21 -8.05 -2.28
C LEU A 132 4.66 -8.12 -1.79
N PHE A 133 5.08 -9.22 -1.17
CA PHE A 133 6.45 -9.42 -0.67
C PHE A 133 7.48 -9.33 -1.80
N ARG A 134 7.22 -9.99 -2.94
CA ARG A 134 8.11 -9.89 -4.11
C ARG A 134 8.19 -8.48 -4.66
N SER A 135 7.07 -7.76 -4.70
CA SER A 135 7.06 -6.38 -5.19
C SER A 135 7.80 -5.44 -4.23
N VAL A 136 7.62 -5.62 -2.92
CA VAL A 136 8.38 -4.91 -1.88
C VAL A 136 9.88 -5.13 -2.05
N GLU A 137 10.30 -6.39 -2.20
CA GLU A 137 11.70 -6.77 -2.40
C GLU A 137 12.26 -6.19 -3.71
N HIS A 138 11.53 -6.33 -4.82
CA HIS A 138 11.95 -5.83 -6.13
C HIS A 138 12.13 -4.31 -6.16
N HIS A 139 11.29 -3.57 -5.43
CA HIS A 139 11.35 -2.10 -5.36
C HIS A 139 12.25 -1.59 -4.23
N GLY A 140 12.85 -2.47 -3.42
CA GLY A 140 13.65 -2.07 -2.25
C GLY A 140 12.84 -1.31 -1.19
N ALA A 141 11.53 -1.57 -1.12
CA ALA A 141 10.64 -0.95 -0.15
C ALA A 141 10.68 -1.70 1.19
N THR A 142 10.22 -1.05 2.26
CA THR A 142 9.96 -1.69 3.56
C THR A 142 8.47 -1.96 3.71
N LEU A 143 8.07 -3.18 4.09
CA LEU A 143 6.69 -3.49 4.44
C LEU A 143 6.50 -3.44 5.96
N LEU A 144 5.59 -2.59 6.43
CA LEU A 144 5.09 -2.60 7.81
C LEU A 144 3.62 -3.01 7.77
N ALA A 145 3.30 -4.11 8.44
CA ALA A 145 1.95 -4.66 8.46
C ALA A 145 1.42 -4.78 9.89
N VAL A 146 0.11 -4.57 10.04
CA VAL A 146 -0.65 -4.93 11.24
C VAL A 146 -1.54 -6.11 10.88
N THR A 147 -1.49 -7.18 11.68
CA THR A 147 -2.27 -8.40 11.44
C THR A 147 -2.53 -9.16 12.73
N HIS A 148 -3.70 -9.80 12.80
CA HIS A 148 -4.03 -10.82 13.80
C HIS A 148 -3.74 -12.25 13.30
N ASP A 149 -3.34 -12.40 12.04
CA ASP A 149 -3.05 -13.70 11.44
C ASP A 149 -1.63 -14.15 11.78
N HIS A 150 -1.54 -15.17 12.64
CA HIS A 150 -0.30 -15.72 13.12
C HIS A 150 0.46 -16.51 12.05
N GLU A 151 -0.24 -17.01 11.03
CA GLU A 151 0.39 -17.76 9.94
C GLU A 151 1.28 -16.85 9.08
N LEU A 152 0.97 -15.55 9.02
CA LEU A 152 1.76 -14.57 8.27
C LEU A 152 3.05 -14.17 8.96
N LEU A 153 3.14 -14.34 10.27
CA LEU A 153 4.27 -13.86 11.07
C LEU A 153 5.60 -14.47 10.59
N GLN A 154 5.59 -15.73 10.16
CA GLN A 154 6.78 -16.44 9.66
C GLN A 154 7.36 -15.84 8.36
N ARG A 155 6.61 -14.96 7.69
CA ARG A 155 7.01 -14.29 6.45
C ARG A 155 7.73 -12.96 6.68
N PHE A 156 7.74 -12.45 7.91
CA PHE A 156 8.35 -11.17 8.26
C PHE A 156 9.69 -11.36 8.95
N ASP A 157 10.66 -10.48 8.63
CA ASP A 157 11.98 -10.49 9.27
C ASP A 157 11.94 -10.10 10.74
N ARG A 158 10.94 -9.29 11.12
CA ARG A 158 10.75 -8.79 12.49
C ARG A 158 9.28 -8.76 12.84
N ILE A 159 8.98 -9.29 14.02
CA ILE A 159 7.65 -9.29 14.62
C ILE A 159 7.70 -8.46 15.90
N VAL A 160 6.71 -7.60 16.11
CA VAL A 160 6.52 -6.85 17.35
C VAL A 160 5.16 -7.22 17.91
N ASP A 161 5.13 -7.94 19.03
CA ASP A 161 3.89 -8.21 19.75
C ASP A 161 3.49 -6.95 20.53
N PHE A 162 2.32 -6.42 20.20
CA PHE A 162 1.80 -5.20 20.81
C PHE A 162 1.51 -5.36 22.31
N LYS A 163 1.17 -6.56 22.78
CA LYS A 163 0.95 -6.81 24.22
C LYS A 163 2.25 -6.65 25.00
N LEU A 164 3.31 -7.28 24.52
CA LEU A 164 4.64 -7.17 25.11
C LEU A 164 5.20 -5.74 25.00
N PHE A 165 4.86 -5.03 23.92
CA PHE A 165 5.27 -3.64 23.73
C PHE A 165 4.64 -2.69 24.76
N GLN A 166 3.36 -2.89 25.10
CA GLN A 166 2.70 -2.06 26.13
C GLN A 166 3.22 -2.35 27.54
N GLU A 167 3.61 -3.59 27.83
CA GLU A 167 4.11 -3.99 29.14
C GLU A 167 5.56 -3.54 29.40
N GLY A 168 6.37 -3.38 28.35
CA GLY A 168 7.76 -2.90 28.42
C GLY A 168 7.93 -1.38 28.49
N GLY A 169 6.83 -0.62 28.63
CA GLY A 169 6.80 0.85 28.64
C GLY A 169 6.83 1.49 30.03
N ASN A 170 7.43 0.83 31.04
CA ASN A 170 7.72 1.41 32.36
C ASN A 170 9.22 1.61 32.55
#